data_AF-A0A963VDQ5-F1
#
_entry.id   AF-A0A963VDQ5-F1
#
_cell.length_a   1.000
_cell.length_b   1.000
_cell.length_c   1.000
_cell.angle_alpha   90.00
_cell.angle_beta   90.00
_cell.angle_gamma   90.00
#
_symmetry.space_group_name_H-M   'P 1'
#
loop_
_entity.id
_entity.type
_entity.pdbx_description
1 polymer ?
#
loop_
_entity_poly.entity_id
_entity_poly.type
_entity_poly.pdbx_seq_one_letter_code
_entity_poly.pdbx_strand_id
1 'polypeptide(L)'
;AYAGLDLKAMFGAISPVLPLVGAAIGFIPGCGPQVLVATLYVNGAIPFSALAANAISNDGDALFPAIALAPRAAVMATVFSTLPALVVAYGLHIFAPGFLN
;
A
#
# COMPACT_ATOMS: atom_id res chain seq x y z
N ALA A 1 -13.49 -1.38 -18.82
CA ALA A 1 -12.64 -0.72 -19.84
C ALA A 1 -12.87 0.79 -19.76
N TYR A 2 -12.08 1.50 -18.95
CA TYR A 2 -12.07 2.97 -18.97
C TYR A 2 -10.60 3.40 -19.00
N ALA A 3 -10.27 4.16 -20.05
CA ALA A 3 -8.93 4.42 -20.59
C ALA A 3 -8.28 3.19 -21.23
N GLY A 4 -7.98 3.25 -22.53
CA GLY A 4 -7.14 2.27 -23.25
C GLY A 4 -5.67 2.28 -22.81
N LEU A 5 -5.42 2.50 -21.51
CA LEU A 5 -4.14 2.41 -20.85
C LEU A 5 -4.04 0.98 -20.31
N ASP A 6 -3.08 0.22 -20.82
CA ASP A 6 -2.74 -1.09 -20.26
C ASP A 6 -1.98 -0.87 -18.94
N LEU A 7 -2.72 -0.61 -17.86
CA LEU A 7 -2.18 -0.41 -16.52
C LEU A 7 -1.28 -1.59 -16.13
N LYS A 8 -1.62 -2.80 -16.56
CA LYS A 8 -0.83 -4.01 -16.30
C LYS A 8 0.54 -3.93 -16.98
N ALA A 9 0.59 -3.48 -18.24
CA ALA A 9 1.85 -3.26 -18.94
C ALA A 9 2.67 -2.09 -18.34
N MET A 10 2.01 -1.00 -17.94
CA MET A 10 2.68 0.16 -17.34
C MET A 10 3.27 -0.17 -15.96
N PHE A 11 2.56 -0.93 -15.13
CA PHE A 11 3.01 -1.30 -13.80
C PHE A 11 3.97 -2.50 -13.79
N GLY A 12 3.98 -3.33 -14.84
CA GLY A 12 4.99 -4.38 -15.01
C GLY A 12 6.43 -3.85 -15.08
N ALA A 13 6.65 -2.66 -15.65
CA ALA A 13 7.96 -2.02 -15.72
C ALA A 13 8.44 -1.44 -14.37
N ILE A 14 7.54 -1.22 -13.41
CA ILE A 14 7.79 -0.53 -12.13
C ILE A 14 7.54 -1.45 -10.92
N SER A 15 7.50 -2.76 -11.17
CA SER A 15 7.18 -3.83 -10.22
C SER A 15 7.85 -3.69 -8.83
N PRO A 16 9.17 -3.39 -8.69
CA PRO A 16 9.81 -3.28 -7.38
C PRO A 16 9.48 -1.99 -6.61
N VAL A 17 8.89 -0.99 -7.27
CA VAL A 17 8.53 0.30 -6.66
C VAL A 17 7.09 0.28 -6.13
N LEU A 18 6.23 -0.60 -6.66
CA LEU A 18 4.83 -0.72 -6.27
C LEU A 18 4.61 -1.02 -4.77
N PRO A 19 5.38 -1.90 -4.11
CA PRO A 19 5.31 -2.08 -2.66
C PRO A 19 5.55 -0.78 -1.87
N LEU A 20 6.53 0.01 -2.30
CA LEU A 20 6.91 1.26 -1.63
C LEU A 20 5.82 2.33 -1.82
N VAL A 21 5.23 2.40 -3.01
CA VAL A 21 4.07 3.26 -3.29
C VAL A 21 2.86 2.83 -2.47
N GLY A 22 2.59 1.53 -2.37
CA GLY A 22 1.51 0.99 -1.54
C GLY A 22 1.65 1.41 -0.06
N ALA A 23 2.86 1.26 0.50
CA ALA A 23 3.16 1.69 1.85
C ALA A 23 2.96 3.20 2.05
N ALA A 24 3.41 4.03 1.10
CA ALA A 24 3.24 5.48 1.12
C ALA A 24 1.77 5.91 1.07
N ILE A 25 0.95 5.23 0.24
CA ILE A 25 -0.51 5.47 0.20
C ILE A 25 -1.14 5.12 1.56
N GLY A 26 -0.58 4.16 2.30
CA GLY A 26 -1.07 3.78 3.63
C GLY A 26 -0.95 4.89 4.67
N PHE A 27 -0.09 5.89 4.47
CA PHE A 27 0.06 7.02 5.40
C PHE A 27 -1.15 7.96 5.36
N ILE A 28 -1.98 7.86 4.32
CA ILE A 28 -3.19 8.64 4.20
C ILE A 28 -4.25 7.98 5.10
N PRO A 29 -4.73 8.69 6.13
CA PRO A 29 -5.71 8.14 7.07
C PRO A 29 -7.05 7.84 6.37
N GLY A 30 -7.72 6.82 6.90
CA GLY A 30 -9.07 6.41 6.49
C GLY A 30 -9.15 5.25 5.50
N CYS A 31 -10.37 4.82 5.22
CA CYS A 31 -10.63 3.62 4.40
C CYS A 31 -10.54 3.87 2.88
N GLY A 32 -10.67 5.11 2.43
CA GLY A 32 -10.69 5.47 1.00
C GLY A 32 -9.43 5.02 0.24
N PRO A 33 -8.22 5.39 0.68
CA PRO A 33 -6.97 4.96 0.06
C PRO A 33 -6.84 3.43 -0.01
N GLN A 34 -7.27 2.72 1.03
CA GLN A 34 -7.22 1.26 1.06
C GLN A 34 -8.19 0.61 0.07
N VAL A 35 -9.43 1.13 -0.03
CA VAL A 35 -10.42 0.66 -1.01
C VAL A 35 -9.93 0.89 -2.44
N LEU A 36 -9.26 2.02 -2.70
CA LEU A 36 -8.65 2.30 -4.00
C LEU A 36 -7.59 1.26 -4.35
N VAL A 37 -6.62 1.01 -3.46
CA VAL A 37 -5.55 0.03 -3.68
C VAL A 37 -6.11 -1.38 -3.85
N ALA A 38 -7.10 -1.78 -3.03
CA ALA A 38 -7.78 -3.06 -3.17
C ALA A 38 -8.48 -3.20 -4.53
N THR A 39 -9.12 -2.12 -5.01
CA THR A 39 -9.76 -2.12 -6.33
C THR A 39 -8.74 -2.27 -7.45
N LEU A 40 -7.59 -1.58 -7.37
CA LEU A 40 -6.51 -1.72 -8.36
C LEU A 40 -5.96 -3.15 -8.39
N TYR A 41 -5.85 -3.80 -7.22
CA TYR A 41 -5.41 -5.19 -7.13
C TYR A 41 -6.44 -6.16 -7.73
N VAL A 42 -7.72 -6.03 -7.39
CA VAL A 42 -8.80 -6.88 -7.93
C VAL A 42 -8.92 -6.75 -9.45
N ASN A 43 -8.62 -5.58 -10.00
CA ASN A 43 -8.57 -5.36 -11.45
C ASN A 43 -7.26 -5.86 -12.11
N GLY A 44 -6.32 -6.44 -11.35
CA GLY A 44 -5.05 -6.96 -11.85
C GLY A 44 -4.04 -5.89 -12.26
N ALA A 45 -4.23 -4.64 -11.81
CA ALA A 45 -3.35 -3.53 -12.15
C ALA A 45 -2.08 -3.48 -11.28
N ILE A 46 -2.17 -3.88 -10.01
CA ILE A 46 -1.04 -3.88 -9.08
C ILE A 46 -0.86 -5.27 -8.45
N PRO A 47 0.36 -5.64 -8.04
CA PRO A 47 0.61 -6.92 -7.41
C PRO A 47 0.11 -6.96 -5.96
N PHE A 48 -0.22 -8.15 -5.46
CA PHE A 48 -0.57 -8.39 -4.05
C PHE A 48 0.44 -7.80 -3.05
N SER A 49 1.74 -7.80 -3.38
CA SER A 49 2.77 -7.18 -2.52
C SER A 49 2.52 -5.68 -2.28
N ALA A 50 1.96 -4.95 -3.25
CA ALA A 50 1.61 -3.54 -3.10
C ALA A 50 0.36 -3.35 -2.21
N LEU A 51 -0.63 -4.24 -2.35
CA LEU A 51 -1.79 -4.27 -1.46
C LEU A 51 -1.39 -4.58 -0.01
N ALA A 52 -0.53 -5.58 0.19
CA ALA A 52 -0.03 -5.94 1.51
C ALA A 52 0.76 -4.80 2.17
N ALA A 53 1.61 -4.10 1.40
CA ALA A 53 2.32 -2.93 1.88
C ALA A 53 1.36 -1.84 2.38
N ASN A 54 0.32 -1.53 1.59
CA ASN A 54 -0.70 -0.56 1.95
C ASN A 54 -1.50 -0.97 3.19
N ALA A 55 -1.92 -2.24 3.26
CA ALA A 55 -2.75 -2.73 4.36
C ALA A 55 -2.01 -2.76 5.70
N ILE A 56 -0.70 -3.03 5.72
CA ILE A 56 0.09 -3.10 6.95
C ILE A 56 0.50 -1.70 7.44
N SER A 57 0.77 -0.76 6.51
CA SER A 57 1.19 0.60 6.89
C SER A 57 0.03 1.55 7.18
N ASN A 58 -1.23 1.13 6.97
CA ASN A 58 -2.39 1.97 7.19
C ASN A 58 -2.89 1.88 8.64
N ASP A 59 -2.78 2.97 9.38
CA ASP A 59 -3.25 3.07 10.77
C ASP A 59 -4.78 3.37 10.87
N GLY A 60 -5.49 3.46 9.74
CA GLY A 60 -6.94 3.63 9.67
C GLY A 60 -7.46 4.98 10.18
N ASP A 61 -8.72 4.98 10.64
CA ASP A 61 -9.39 6.19 11.17
C ASP A 61 -8.83 6.64 12.53
N ALA A 62 -8.11 5.74 13.25
CA ALA A 62 -7.47 6.05 14.52
C ALA A 62 -6.38 7.12 14.39
N LEU A 63 -5.85 7.32 13.19
CA LEU A 63 -4.86 8.34 12.91
C LEU A 63 -5.47 9.76 12.90
N PHE A 64 -6.78 9.94 12.66
CA PHE A 64 -7.41 11.27 12.67
C PHE A 64 -7.37 11.95 14.06
N PRO A 65 -7.82 11.30 15.15
CA PRO A 65 -7.67 11.88 16.49
C PRO A 65 -6.21 11.97 16.93
N ALA A 66 -5.37 11.00 16.54
CA ALA A 66 -3.96 10.98 16.91
C ALA A 66 -3.19 12.18 16.33
N ILE A 67 -3.44 12.54 15.06
CA ILE A 67 -2.84 13.73 14.44
C ILE A 67 -3.32 15.01 15.13
N ALA A 68 -4.61 15.06 15.53
CA ALA A 68 -5.19 16.23 16.20
C ALA A 68 -4.65 16.45 17.63
N LEU A 69 -4.44 15.37 18.40
CA LEU A 69 -4.00 15.44 19.79
C LEU A 69 -2.47 15.43 19.95
N ALA A 70 -1.78 14.60 19.17
CA ALA A 70 -0.35 14.34 19.32
C ALA A 70 0.31 14.00 17.97
N PRO A 71 0.55 14.99 17.10
CA PRO A 71 1.02 14.76 15.73
C PRO A 71 2.38 14.05 15.66
N ARG A 72 3.28 14.29 16.63
CA ARG A 72 4.57 13.58 16.71
C ARG A 72 4.38 12.09 17.01
N ALA A 73 3.45 11.75 17.89
CA ALA A 73 3.15 10.37 18.24
C ALA A 73 2.45 9.65 17.07
N ALA A 74 1.55 10.34 16.37
CA ALA A 74 0.89 9.84 15.17
C ALA A 74 1.91 9.48 14.08
N VAL A 75 2.83 10.39 13.75
CA VAL A 75 3.88 10.14 12.75
C VAL A 75 4.80 8.99 13.18
N MET A 76 5.19 8.93 14.46
CA MET A 76 5.99 7.81 14.97
C MET A 76 5.26 6.48 14.83
N ALA A 77 3.97 6.42 15.17
CA ALA A 77 3.17 5.20 15.02
C ALA A 77 3.16 4.69 13.58
N THR A 78 2.90 5.57 12.61
CA THR A 78 2.90 5.23 11.19
C THR A 78 4.28 4.77 10.71
N VAL A 79 5.36 5.44 11.13
CA VAL A 79 6.72 5.00 10.77
C VAL A 79 7.04 3.62 11.33
N PHE A 80 6.61 3.33 12.56
CA PHE A 80 6.80 2.01 13.17
C PHE A 80 5.98 0.91 12.48
N SER A 81 4.77 1.19 12.00
CA SER A 81 3.97 0.22 11.22
C SER A 81 4.45 0.07 9.77
N THR A 82 5.10 1.09 9.22
CA THR A 82 5.66 1.05 7.85
C THR A 82 6.86 0.11 7.73
N LEU A 83 7.73 0.07 8.74
CA LEU A 83 8.90 -0.82 8.72
C LEU A 83 8.54 -2.30 8.51
N PRO A 84 7.65 -2.93 9.31
CA PRO A 84 7.20 -4.29 9.05
C PRO A 84 6.41 -4.41 7.74
N ALA A 85 5.67 -3.38 7.33
CA ALA A 85 4.98 -3.36 6.04
C ALA A 85 5.95 -3.56 4.87
N LEU A 86 7.06 -2.80 4.85
CA LEU A 86 8.09 -2.91 3.82
C LEU A 86 8.79 -4.26 3.85
N VAL A 87 9.14 -4.77 5.03
CA VAL A 87 9.78 -6.09 5.18
C VAL A 87 8.88 -7.19 4.61
N VAL A 88 7.60 -7.21 4.98
CA VAL A 88 6.64 -8.21 4.49
C VAL A 88 6.38 -8.05 3.00
N ALA A 89 6.16 -6.83 2.53
CA ALA A 89 5.83 -6.57 1.12
C ALA A 89 6.99 -6.88 0.17
N TYR A 90 8.22 -6.50 0.51
CA TYR A 90 9.40 -6.88 -0.27
C TYR A 90 9.71 -8.37 -0.15
N GLY A 91 9.47 -8.98 1.02
CA GLY A 91 9.54 -10.43 1.20
C GLY A 91 8.58 -11.16 0.25
N LEU A 92 7.32 -10.72 0.18
CA LEU A 92 6.32 -11.24 -0.75
C LEU A 92 6.72 -11.00 -2.21
N HIS A 93 7.25 -9.83 -2.53
CA HIS A 93 7.68 -9.50 -3.88
C HIS A 93 8.82 -10.39 -4.38
N ILE A 94 9.82 -10.70 -3.54
CA ILE A 94 10.99 -11.49 -3.91
C ILE A 94 10.71 -13.00 -3.83
N PHE A 95 10.07 -13.45 -2.75
CA PHE A 95 9.88 -14.88 -2.50
C PHE A 95 8.70 -15.46 -3.26
N ALA A 96 7.67 -14.66 -3.51
CA ALA A 96 6.45 -15.11 -4.17
C ALA A 96 5.86 -14.01 -5.10
N PRO A 97 6.58 -13.63 -6.18
CA PRO A 97 6.17 -12.55 -7.09
C PRO A 97 4.81 -12.76 -7.75
N GLY A 98 4.36 -14.01 -7.89
CA GLY A 98 3.04 -14.40 -8.42
C GLY A 98 2.01 -14.77 -7.35
N PHE A 99 2.26 -14.48 -6.07
CA PHE A 99 1.33 -14.81 -4.99
C PHE A 99 0.02 -14.02 -5.17
N LEU A 100 -1.06 -14.75 -5.45
CA LEU A 100 -2.42 -14.22 -5.66
C LEU A 100 -2.52 -13.16 -6.79
N ASN A 101 -1.69 -13.20 -7.84
CA ASN A 101 -1.77 -12.30 -9.01
C ASN A 101 -2.06 -13.05 -10.32
#